data_AF-A0A1I0TF45-F1
#
_entry.id   AF-A0A1I0TF45-F1
#
_cell.length_a   1.000
_cell.length_b   1.000
_cell.length_c   1.000
_cell.angle_alpha   90.00
_cell.angle_beta   90.00
_cell.angle_gamma   90.00
#
_symmetry.space_group_name_H-M   'P 1'
#
loop_
_entity.id
_entity.type
_entity.pdbx_description
1 polymer ?
#
loop_
_entity_poly.entity_id
_entity_poly.type
_entity_poly.pdbx_seq_one_letter_code
_entity_poly.pdbx_strand_id
1 'polypeptide(L)'
;MTKVEVKPSVLQWAMKRADRLDKLKDQFPHIDKWISQESQPTLKQLEKLAKATSIPLGYFFLPSPPEEKLSIPHYRTVKDEGAAQPSPNLLETVQTMERRQQWMRDYLVRLGNQPLDYVGRANLSTNPKLVAQNMRKTLGLENDWASRQPNWQEALRNLIKKN
;
A
#
# COMPACT_ATOMS: atom_id res chain seq x y z
N MET A 1 9.53 25.35 -27.73
CA MET A 1 9.07 24.77 -26.45
C MET A 1 10.25 24.12 -25.75
N THR A 2 10.40 24.34 -24.45
CA THR A 2 11.51 23.77 -23.66
C THR A 2 11.37 22.25 -23.59
N LYS A 3 12.43 21.55 -24.04
CA LYS A 3 12.57 20.10 -23.89
C LYS A 3 13.09 19.78 -22.49
N VAL A 4 12.72 18.62 -21.98
CA VAL A 4 13.08 18.16 -20.65
C VAL A 4 13.81 16.84 -20.79
N GLU A 5 14.99 16.74 -20.18
CA GLU A 5 15.73 15.49 -20.13
C GLU A 5 15.03 14.53 -19.15
N VAL A 6 14.83 13.30 -19.60
CA VAL A 6 14.30 12.19 -18.79
C VAL A 6 15.16 10.97 -19.07
N LYS A 7 15.49 10.21 -18.02
CA LYS A 7 16.30 9.01 -18.17
C LYS A 7 15.51 7.90 -18.88
N PRO A 8 16.08 7.20 -19.88
CA PRO A 8 15.43 6.08 -20.56
C PRO A 8 14.92 4.99 -19.61
N SER A 9 15.69 4.68 -18.57
CA SER A 9 15.32 3.69 -17.54
C SER A 9 14.02 4.05 -16.83
N VAL A 10 13.78 5.34 -16.56
CA VAL A 10 12.56 5.83 -15.92
C VAL A 10 11.37 5.76 -16.88
N LEU A 11 11.55 6.08 -18.16
CA LEU A 11 10.51 5.94 -19.18
C LEU A 11 10.12 4.46 -19.37
N GLN A 12 11.10 3.56 -19.48
CA GLN A 12 10.86 2.13 -19.61
C GLN A 12 10.12 1.56 -18.39
N TRP A 13 10.53 1.96 -17.18
CA TRP A 13 9.84 1.60 -15.95
C TRP A 13 8.40 2.10 -15.94
N ALA A 14 8.17 3.36 -16.30
CA ALA A 14 6.84 3.96 -16.35
C ALA A 14 5.91 3.23 -17.33
N MET A 15 6.45 2.83 -18.48
CA MET A 15 5.74 2.06 -19.49
C MET A 15 5.39 0.66 -18.99
N LYS A 16 6.33 -0.05 -18.36
CA LYS A 16 6.09 -1.37 -17.76
C LYS A 16 5.03 -1.33 -16.66
N ARG A 17 5.03 -0.26 -15.87
CA ARG A 17 4.08 -0.06 -14.75
C ARG A 17 2.63 0.09 -15.20
N ALA A 18 2.40 0.75 -16.33
CA ALA A 18 1.05 1.17 -16.72
C ALA A 18 0.17 0.03 -17.26
N ASP A 19 0.71 -1.19 -17.43
CA ASP A 19 0.02 -2.42 -17.86
C ASP A 19 -0.86 -2.25 -19.12
N ARG A 20 -0.53 -1.23 -19.94
CA ARG A 20 -1.29 -0.77 -21.11
C ARG A 20 -0.36 -0.19 -22.17
N LEU A 21 0.72 -0.91 -22.46
CA LEU A 21 1.77 -0.47 -23.39
C LEU A 21 1.22 -0.07 -24.75
N ASP A 22 0.33 -0.87 -25.33
CA ASP A 22 -0.20 -0.64 -26.68
C ASP A 22 -1.03 0.64 -26.75
N LYS A 23 -1.94 0.86 -25.79
CA LYS A 23 -2.76 2.08 -25.71
C LYS A 23 -1.94 3.33 -25.45
N LEU A 24 -0.81 3.20 -24.73
CA LEU A 24 0.10 4.32 -24.49
C LEU A 24 0.91 4.68 -25.74
N LYS A 25 1.31 3.70 -26.56
CA LYS A 25 2.00 3.97 -27.82
C LYS A 25 1.14 4.76 -28.80
N ASP A 26 -0.16 4.49 -28.86
CA ASP A 26 -1.10 5.26 -29.68
C ASP A 26 -1.20 6.73 -29.23
N GLN A 27 -1.21 6.96 -27.91
CA GLN A 27 -1.30 8.32 -27.34
C GLN A 27 0.03 9.08 -27.37
N PHE A 28 1.16 8.35 -27.36
CA PHE A 28 2.51 8.90 -27.29
C PHE A 28 3.41 8.26 -28.36
N PRO A 29 3.19 8.57 -29.66
CA PRO A 29 3.92 7.95 -30.77
C PRO A 29 5.43 8.23 -30.77
N HIS A 30 5.89 9.23 -30.00
CA HIS A 30 7.31 9.55 -29.85
C HIS A 30 7.97 8.87 -28.64
N ILE A 31 7.24 8.05 -27.86
CA ILE A 31 7.76 7.43 -26.65
C ILE A 31 9.02 6.59 -26.92
N ASP A 32 9.04 5.84 -28.02
CA ASP A 32 10.19 5.02 -28.41
C ASP A 32 11.42 5.90 -28.73
N LYS A 33 11.21 7.08 -29.35
CA LYS A 33 12.27 8.07 -29.61
C LYS A 33 12.77 8.77 -28.34
N TRP A 34 11.93 8.88 -27.32
CA TRP A 34 12.35 9.39 -26.01
C TRP A 34 13.19 8.36 -25.26
N ILE A 35 12.83 7.08 -25.38
CA ILE A 35 13.58 5.96 -24.80
C ILE A 35 14.94 5.80 -25.50
N SER A 36 15.02 5.90 -26.83
CA SER A 36 16.28 5.84 -27.57
C SER A 36 17.12 7.12 -27.50
N GLN A 37 16.63 8.14 -26.79
CA GLN A 37 17.25 9.47 -26.66
C GLN A 37 17.44 10.24 -27.99
N GLU A 38 16.83 9.79 -29.09
CA GLU A 38 16.79 10.51 -30.37
C GLU A 38 16.03 11.85 -30.26
N SER A 39 15.11 11.94 -29.31
CA SER A 39 14.40 13.17 -28.99
C SER A 39 14.06 13.23 -27.50
N GLN A 40 13.60 14.39 -27.05
CA GLN A 40 13.18 14.60 -25.66
C GLN A 40 11.74 15.12 -25.62
N PRO A 41 10.95 14.72 -24.63
CA PRO A 41 9.62 15.26 -24.42
C PRO A 41 9.68 16.72 -23.96
N THR A 42 8.60 17.44 -24.20
CA THR A 42 8.32 18.71 -23.53
C THR A 42 7.70 18.46 -22.15
N LEU A 43 7.76 19.45 -21.26
CA LEU A 43 7.10 19.36 -19.94
C LEU A 43 5.60 19.02 -20.07
N LYS A 44 4.89 19.65 -21.02
CA LYS A 44 3.47 19.36 -21.28
C LYS A 44 3.23 17.92 -21.74
N GLN A 45 4.17 17.31 -22.48
CA GLN A 45 4.06 15.91 -22.87
C GLN A 45 4.29 14.98 -21.68
N LEU A 46 5.24 15.31 -20.80
CA LEU A 46 5.46 14.56 -19.56
C LEU A 46 4.29 14.68 -18.59
N GLU A 47 3.67 15.84 -18.45
CA GLU A 47 2.45 16.03 -17.65
C GLU A 47 1.31 15.14 -18.15
N LYS A 48 1.12 15.06 -19.48
CA LYS A 48 0.14 14.16 -20.09
C LYS A 48 0.49 12.69 -19.82
N LEU A 49 1.75 12.31 -19.95
CA LEU A 49 2.22 10.95 -19.70
C LEU A 49 2.03 10.55 -18.23
N ALA A 50 2.37 11.44 -17.29
CA ALA A 50 2.17 11.27 -15.86
C ALA A 50 0.70 10.98 -15.53
N LYS A 51 -0.22 11.77 -16.10
CA LYS A 51 -1.66 11.57 -15.91
C LYS A 51 -2.16 10.25 -16.53
N ALA A 52 -1.67 9.89 -17.72
CA ALA A 52 -2.07 8.65 -18.40
C ALA A 52 -1.57 7.39 -17.69
N THR A 53 -0.41 7.47 -17.03
CA THR A 53 0.24 6.34 -16.34
C THR A 53 -0.05 6.30 -14.83
N SER A 54 -0.74 7.31 -14.29
CA SER A 54 -0.91 7.51 -12.83
C SER A 54 0.42 7.52 -12.07
N ILE A 55 1.46 8.07 -12.70
CA ILE A 55 2.80 8.23 -12.11
C ILE A 55 2.97 9.71 -11.74
N PRO A 56 3.43 10.02 -10.51
CA PRO A 56 3.72 11.41 -10.14
C PRO A 56 4.72 12.02 -11.12
N LEU A 57 4.43 13.23 -11.63
CA LEU A 57 5.30 13.91 -12.59
C LEU A 57 6.76 14.00 -12.11
N GLY A 58 6.95 14.23 -10.80
CA GLY A 58 8.27 14.30 -10.17
C GLY A 58 9.13 13.04 -10.38
N TYR A 59 8.53 11.87 -10.57
CA TYR A 59 9.27 10.62 -10.74
C TYR A 59 10.03 10.58 -12.06
N PHE A 60 9.55 11.27 -13.10
CA PHE A 60 10.26 11.37 -14.39
C PHE A 60 11.58 12.13 -14.29
N PHE A 61 11.82 12.86 -13.21
CA PHE A 61 13.06 13.60 -12.95
C PHE A 61 14.04 12.83 -12.06
N LEU A 62 13.70 11.61 -11.64
CA LEU A 62 14.60 10.79 -10.83
C LEU A 62 15.77 10.26 -11.68
N PRO A 63 16.97 10.08 -11.07
CA PRO A 63 18.12 9.52 -11.78
C PRO A 63 17.94 8.04 -12.14
N SER A 64 17.07 7.33 -11.42
CA SER A 64 16.72 5.92 -11.63
C SER A 64 15.26 5.68 -11.24
N PRO A 65 14.63 4.60 -11.74
CA PRO A 65 13.32 4.17 -11.26
C PRO A 65 13.30 4.02 -9.74
N PRO A 66 12.23 4.45 -9.07
CA PRO A 66 12.10 4.25 -7.63
C PRO A 66 11.83 2.79 -7.29
N GLU A 67 12.33 2.34 -6.14
CA GLU A 67 11.91 1.08 -5.54
C GLU A 67 10.58 1.28 -4.81
N GLU A 68 9.54 0.62 -5.29
CA GLU A 68 8.23 0.67 -4.65
C GLU A 68 8.00 -0.62 -3.86
N LYS A 69 7.88 -0.47 -2.53
CA LYS A 69 7.64 -1.59 -1.61
C LYS A 69 6.32 -1.35 -0.90
N LEU A 70 5.56 -2.42 -0.71
CA LEU A 70 4.47 -2.39 0.26
C LEU A 70 5.07 -2.29 1.66
N SER A 71 4.59 -1.33 2.43
CA SER A 71 4.89 -1.17 3.85
C SER A 71 4.27 -2.27 4.72
N ILE A 72 3.28 -2.98 4.18
CA ILE A 72 2.60 -4.09 4.83
C ILE A 72 2.99 -5.43 4.19
N PRO A 73 3.07 -6.51 4.96
CA PRO A 73 3.35 -7.83 4.39
C PRO A 73 2.22 -8.26 3.45
N HIS A 74 2.58 -8.88 2.34
CA HIS A 74 1.63 -9.32 1.32
C HIS A 74 1.08 -10.73 1.64
N TYR A 75 0.14 -10.82 2.59
CA TYR A 75 -0.45 -12.12 3.02
C TYR A 75 -1.54 -12.67 2.09
N ARG A 76 -1.79 -12.05 0.93
CA ARG A 76 -2.88 -12.47 0.02
C ARG A 76 -2.53 -13.65 -0.89
N THR A 77 -1.31 -14.18 -0.81
CA THR A 77 -0.86 -15.32 -1.61
C THR A 77 -0.59 -16.52 -0.69
N VAL A 78 -1.30 -17.63 -0.95
CA VAL A 78 -1.18 -18.91 -0.19
C VAL A 78 0.11 -19.66 -0.53
N LYS A 79 0.81 -19.26 -1.59
CA LYS A 79 2.10 -19.80 -2.02
C LYS A 79 3.10 -18.67 -2.19
N ASP A 80 4.36 -18.92 -1.85
CA ASP A 80 5.54 -18.07 -2.10
C ASP A 80 5.86 -17.92 -3.61
N GLU A 81 4.85 -17.92 -4.46
CA GLU A 81 5.00 -17.46 -5.84
C GLU A 81 5.25 -15.96 -5.74
N GLY A 82 6.54 -15.60 -5.92
CA GLY A 82 7.14 -14.31 -5.56
C GLY A 82 6.17 -13.15 -5.68
N ALA A 83 6.02 -12.42 -4.57
CA ALA A 83 5.08 -11.31 -4.42
C ALA A 83 4.95 -10.53 -5.74
N ALA A 84 3.80 -10.68 -6.40
CA ALA A 84 3.49 -9.90 -7.58
C ALA A 84 3.76 -8.43 -7.24
N GLN A 85 4.52 -7.73 -8.09
CA GLN A 85 4.79 -6.31 -7.92
C GLN A 85 3.46 -5.61 -7.62
N PRO A 86 3.34 -4.89 -6.50
CA PRO A 86 2.07 -4.35 -6.07
C PRO A 86 1.55 -3.39 -7.14
N SER A 87 0.26 -3.50 -7.47
CA SER A 87 -0.32 -2.62 -8.47
C SER A 87 -0.25 -1.16 -8.00
N PRO A 88 -0.13 -0.17 -8.91
CA PRO A 88 -0.13 1.24 -8.55
C PRO A 88 -1.34 1.64 -7.68
N ASN A 89 -2.53 1.12 -8.02
CA ASN A 89 -3.76 1.36 -7.26
C ASN A 89 -3.68 0.76 -5.84
N LEU A 90 -3.06 -0.42 -5.68
CA LEU A 90 -2.87 -1.02 -4.37
C LEU A 90 -1.93 -0.17 -3.52
N LEU A 91 -0.80 0.28 -4.07
CA LEU A 91 0.14 1.15 -3.38
C LEU A 91 -0.50 2.47 -2.96
N GLU A 92 -1.22 3.13 -3.87
CA GLU A 92 -1.92 4.38 -3.58
C GLU A 92 -2.95 4.18 -2.47
N THR A 93 -3.69 3.08 -2.51
CA THR A 93 -4.70 2.75 -1.49
C THR A 93 -4.04 2.57 -0.13
N VAL A 94 -2.96 1.77 -0.05
CA VAL A 94 -2.22 1.53 1.20
C VAL A 94 -1.68 2.84 1.75
N GLN A 95 -0.96 3.62 0.94
CA GLN A 95 -0.41 4.92 1.36
C GLN A 95 -1.50 5.88 1.83
N THR A 96 -2.67 5.87 1.19
CA THR A 96 -3.81 6.71 1.60
C THR A 96 -4.38 6.26 2.95
N MET A 97 -4.48 4.96 3.19
CA MET A 97 -4.92 4.44 4.49
C MET A 97 -3.91 4.74 5.59
N GLU A 98 -2.61 4.59 5.32
CA GLU A 98 -1.54 4.93 6.27
C GLU A 98 -1.56 6.41 6.66
N ARG A 99 -1.71 7.32 5.67
CA ARG A 99 -1.86 8.75 5.94
C ARG A 99 -3.05 9.05 6.84
N ARG A 100 -4.20 8.40 6.60
CA ARG A 100 -5.40 8.57 7.42
C ARG A 100 -5.23 8.01 8.83
N GLN A 101 -4.60 6.85 8.96
CA GLN A 101 -4.29 6.23 10.25
C GLN A 101 -3.34 7.12 11.06
N GLN A 102 -2.28 7.63 10.44
CA GLN A 102 -1.31 8.51 11.10
C GLN A 102 -1.97 9.82 11.52
N TRP A 103 -2.80 10.42 10.67
CA TRP A 103 -3.58 11.61 11.01
C TRP A 103 -4.49 11.36 12.24
N MET A 104 -5.23 10.25 12.26
CA MET A 104 -6.11 9.90 13.37
C MET A 104 -5.33 9.72 14.68
N ARG A 105 -4.18 9.03 14.61
CA ARG A 105 -3.29 8.86 15.76
C ARG A 105 -2.83 10.22 16.31
N ASP A 106 -2.31 11.09 15.45
CA ASP A 106 -1.81 12.40 15.87
C ASP A 106 -2.94 13.28 16.44
N TYR A 107 -4.14 13.17 15.88
CA TYR A 107 -5.33 13.83 16.40
C TYR A 107 -5.68 13.36 17.82
N LEU A 108 -5.74 12.04 18.06
CA LEU A 108 -6.02 11.49 19.39
C LEU A 108 -4.96 11.87 20.42
N VAL A 109 -3.68 11.86 20.03
CA VAL A 109 -2.56 12.30 20.89
C VAL A 109 -2.71 13.77 21.29
N ARG A 110 -3.08 14.65 20.35
CA ARG A 110 -3.31 16.07 20.64
C ARG A 110 -4.48 16.29 21.61
N LEU A 111 -5.49 15.43 21.58
CA LEU A 111 -6.59 15.44 22.55
C LEU A 111 -6.20 14.88 23.93
N GLY A 112 -4.96 14.39 24.11
CA GLY A 112 -4.48 13.85 25.38
C GLY A 112 -4.85 12.38 25.63
N ASN A 113 -5.32 11.64 24.61
CA ASN A 113 -5.59 10.22 24.75
C ASN A 113 -4.29 9.45 25.04
N GLN A 114 -4.35 8.55 26.02
CA GLN A 114 -3.22 7.71 26.37
C GLN A 114 -3.08 6.53 25.40
N PRO A 115 -1.86 5.97 25.24
CA PRO A 115 -1.67 4.72 24.53
C PRO A 115 -2.53 3.60 25.12
N LEU A 116 -3.06 2.74 24.25
CA LEU A 116 -3.79 1.55 24.65
C LEU A 116 -2.82 0.55 25.27
N ASP A 117 -3.09 0.14 26.51
CA ASP A 117 -2.23 -0.75 27.32
C ASP A 117 -2.13 -2.20 26.77
N TYR A 118 -3.02 -2.56 25.84
CA TYR A 118 -3.04 -3.86 25.17
C TYR A 118 -2.36 -3.88 23.79
N VAL A 119 -2.13 -2.73 23.16
CA VAL A 119 -1.48 -2.67 21.83
C VAL A 119 0.04 -2.71 22.01
N GLY A 120 0.72 -3.64 21.32
CA GLY A 120 2.17 -3.80 21.40
C GLY A 120 2.69 -4.48 22.67
N ARG A 121 1.80 -5.05 23.49
CA ARG A 121 2.15 -5.68 24.78
C ARG A 121 2.94 -6.99 24.66
N ALA A 122 2.87 -7.69 23.53
CA ALA A 122 3.51 -8.97 23.31
C ALA A 122 4.51 -8.92 22.15
N ASN A 123 5.52 -9.80 22.19
CA ASN A 123 6.52 -9.97 21.14
C ASN A 123 6.61 -11.45 20.70
N LEU A 124 7.46 -11.75 19.71
CA LEU A 124 7.60 -13.10 19.14
C LEU A 124 8.10 -14.16 20.14
N SER A 125 8.71 -13.75 21.25
CA SER A 125 9.17 -14.65 22.32
C SER A 125 8.10 -14.89 23.39
N THR A 126 6.99 -14.16 23.35
CA THR A 126 5.92 -14.27 24.35
C THR A 126 5.10 -15.54 24.11
N ASN A 127 4.83 -16.30 25.19
CA ASN A 127 4.05 -17.55 25.08
C ASN A 127 2.66 -17.28 24.46
N PRO A 128 2.31 -17.91 23.31
CA PRO A 128 1.03 -17.67 22.64
C PRO A 128 -0.20 -17.93 23.52
N LYS A 129 -0.14 -18.90 24.44
CA LYS A 129 -1.25 -19.20 25.36
C LYS A 129 -1.50 -18.03 26.33
N LEU A 130 -0.42 -17.40 26.80
CA LEU A 130 -0.49 -16.23 27.68
C LEU A 130 -1.04 -15.02 26.93
N VAL A 131 -0.59 -14.80 25.68
CA VAL A 131 -1.11 -13.73 24.82
C VAL A 131 -2.62 -13.90 24.61
N ALA A 132 -3.07 -15.11 24.26
CA ALA A 132 -4.49 -15.41 24.08
C ALA A 132 -5.32 -15.19 25.36
N GLN A 133 -4.77 -15.54 26.53
CA GLN A 133 -5.42 -15.27 27.82
C GLN A 133 -5.55 -13.76 28.09
N ASN A 134 -4.50 -12.98 27.83
CA ASN A 134 -4.52 -11.53 28.01
C ASN A 134 -5.53 -10.86 27.05
N MET A 135 -5.57 -11.27 25.78
CA MET A 135 -6.56 -10.78 24.81
C MET A 135 -8.00 -11.05 25.28
N ARG A 136 -8.28 -12.25 25.80
CA ARG A 136 -9.60 -12.56 26.37
C ARG A 136 -9.95 -11.66 27.54
N LYS A 137 -9.01 -11.42 28.46
CA LYS A 137 -9.19 -10.51 29.60
C LYS A 137 -9.49 -9.08 29.13
N THR A 138 -8.72 -8.55 28.18
CA THR A 138 -8.93 -7.21 27.62
C THR A 138 -10.31 -7.07 26.97
N LEU A 139 -10.80 -8.11 26.29
CA LEU A 139 -12.13 -8.13 25.66
C LEU A 139 -13.27 -8.50 26.64
N GLY A 140 -12.98 -8.74 27.93
CA GLY A 140 -13.97 -9.19 28.90
C GLY A 140 -14.66 -10.51 28.50
N LEU A 141 -13.87 -11.47 28.02
CA LEU A 141 -14.33 -12.79 27.58
C LEU A 141 -13.92 -13.87 28.58
N GLU A 142 -14.88 -14.69 29.00
CA GLU A 142 -14.61 -15.86 29.82
C GLU A 142 -13.87 -16.95 29.04
N ASN A 143 -13.27 -17.90 29.76
CA ASN A 143 -12.78 -19.12 29.11
C ASN A 143 -13.95 -19.89 28.47
N ASP A 144 -13.70 -20.44 27.29
CA ASP A 144 -14.66 -21.23 26.51
C ASP A 144 -15.97 -20.49 26.18
N TRP A 145 -15.98 -19.15 26.20
CA TRP A 145 -17.17 -18.33 25.89
C TRP A 145 -17.79 -18.69 24.54
N ALA A 146 -16.95 -19.05 23.55
CA ALA A 146 -17.37 -19.42 22.21
C ALA A 146 -18.08 -20.77 22.19
N SER A 147 -17.69 -21.71 23.06
CA SER A 147 -18.30 -23.04 23.17
C SER A 147 -19.72 -22.99 23.74
N ARG A 148 -20.10 -21.89 24.41
CA ARG A 148 -21.46 -21.65 24.88
C ARG A 148 -22.39 -21.14 23.77
N GLN A 149 -21.86 -20.86 22.60
CA GLN A 149 -22.61 -20.37 21.45
C GLN A 149 -23.06 -21.54 20.59
N PRO A 150 -24.28 -21.49 19.99
CA PRO A 150 -24.82 -22.60 19.22
C PRO A 150 -23.95 -22.98 18.01
N ASN A 151 -23.26 -22.00 17.43
CA ASN A 151 -22.38 -22.19 16.28
C ASN A 151 -21.36 -21.04 16.19
N TRP A 152 -20.41 -21.17 15.27
CA TRP A 152 -19.34 -20.19 15.07
C TRP A 152 -19.87 -18.82 14.61
N GLN A 153 -20.99 -18.75 13.89
CA GLN A 153 -21.57 -17.49 13.40
C GLN A 153 -22.13 -16.67 14.56
N GLU A 154 -22.84 -17.31 15.48
CA GLU A 154 -23.33 -16.67 16.71
C GLU A 154 -22.19 -16.24 17.64
N ALA A 155 -21.12 -17.05 17.73
CA ALA A 155 -19.91 -16.64 18.44
C ALA A 155 -19.28 -15.38 17.82
N LEU A 156 -19.15 -15.32 16.50
CA LEU A 156 -18.63 -14.14 15.81
C LEU A 156 -19.54 -12.92 16.01
N ARG A 157 -20.86 -13.08 15.89
CA ARG A 157 -21.83 -12.00 16.13
C ARG A 157 -21.71 -11.44 17.54
N ASN A 158 -21.61 -12.31 18.54
CA ASN A 158 -21.47 -11.90 19.93
C ASN A 158 -20.12 -11.22 20.21
N LEU A 159 -19.04 -11.64 19.54
CA LEU A 159 -17.76 -10.96 19.62
C LEU A 159 -17.82 -9.54 19.03
N ILE A 160 -18.47 -9.38 17.87
CA ILE A 160 -18.62 -8.07 17.20
C ILE A 160 -19.45 -7.10 18.06
N LYS A 161 -20.53 -7.57 18.70
CA LYS A 161 -21.38 -6.72 19.57
C LYS A 161 -20.69 -6.21 20.84
N LYS A 162 -19.58 -6.84 21.25
CA LYS A 162 -18.83 -6.49 22.47
C LYS A 162 -17.78 -5.40 22.24
N ASN A 163 -17.43 -5.11 20.98
CA ASN A 163 -16.54 -4.01 20.56
C ASN A 163 -17.36 -2.81 20.08
#